data_AF-A0A0G0N4E3-F1
#
_entry.id   AF-A0A0G0N4E3-F1
#
_cell.length_a   1.000
_cell.length_b   1.000
_cell.length_c   1.000
_cell.angle_alpha   90.00
_cell.angle_beta   90.00
_cell.angle_gamma   90.00
#
_symmetry.space_group_name_H-M   'P 1'
#
loop_
_entity.id
_entity.type
_entity.pdbx_description
1 polymer ?
#
loop_
_entity_poly.entity_id
_entity_poly.type
_entity_poly.pdbx_seq_one_letter_code
_entity_poly.pdbx_strand_id
1 'polypeptide(L)' 'MKTVLIFVRHGETEVNTEKKLHKDNDPNELNNVGKEQIQEAGEKIKSYKPDVIYSSKEKRALQSAEIICGVGQNDLRRKI' A
#
# COMPACT_ATOMS: atom_id res chain seq x y z
N MET A 1 1.33 -2.45 28.20
CA MET A 1 1.97 -2.31 26.87
C MET A 1 0.89 -1.86 25.89
N LYS A 2 1.16 -0.92 24.97
CA LYS A 2 0.17 -0.40 24.01
C LYS A 2 0.63 -0.73 22.60
N THR A 3 -0.27 -1.29 21.80
CA THR A 3 -0.05 -1.54 20.36
C THR A 3 -1.00 -0.65 19.57
N VAL A 4 -0.49 0.04 18.56
CA VAL A 4 -1.29 0.86 17.64
C VAL A 4 -1.29 0.16 16.29
N LEU A 5 -2.47 -0.10 15.75
CA LEU A 5 -2.64 -0.64 14.40
C LEU A 5 -3.19 0.46 13.50
N ILE A 6 -2.52 0.68 12.36
CA ILE A 6 -2.95 1.63 11.34
C ILE A 6 -3.28 0.81 10.10
N PHE A 7 -4.52 0.92 9.62
CA PHE A 7 -4.97 0.27 8.40
C PHE A 7 -4.95 1.26 7.25
N VAL A 8 -4.24 0.92 6.18
CA VAL A 8 -4.20 1.70 4.94
C VAL A 8 -4.72 0.83 3.81
N ARG A 9 -5.75 1.30 3.10
CA ARG A 9 -6.22 0.65 1.87
C ARG A 9 -5.22 0.98 0.74
N HIS A 10 -5.00 0.04 -0.16
CA HIS A 10 -4.19 0.30 -1.36
C HIS A 10 -4.72 1.51 -2.15
N GLY A 11 -3.84 2.20 -2.86
CA GLY A 11 -4.22 3.32 -3.72
C GLY A 11 -5.07 2.87 -4.91
N GLU A 12 -5.66 3.84 -5.61
CA GLU A 12 -6.47 3.59 -6.81
C GLU A 12 -5.71 2.83 -7.93
N THR A 13 -6.45 2.01 -8.66
CA THR A 13 -6.02 1.28 -9.87
C THR A 13 -7.03 1.54 -10.99
N GLU A 14 -6.67 1.26 -12.24
CA GLU A 14 -7.59 1.39 -13.39
C GLU A 14 -8.89 0.57 -13.20
N VAL A 15 -8.82 -0.61 -12.58
CA VAL A 15 -9.99 -1.46 -12.29
C VAL A 15 -10.99 -0.73 -11.37
N ASN A 16 -10.49 0.10 -10.45
CA ASN A 16 -11.35 0.89 -9.58
C ASN A 16 -12.02 2.03 -10.35
N THR A 17 -11.28 2.71 -11.22
CA THR A 17 -11.80 3.78 -12.10
C THR A 17 -12.89 3.24 -13.03
N GLU A 18 -12.71 2.02 -13.55
CA GLU A 18 -13.70 1.30 -14.36
C GLU A 18 -14.88 0.74 -13.55
N LYS A 19 -14.88 0.90 -12.21
CA LYS A 19 -15.88 0.37 -11.27
C LYS A 19 -16.06 -1.16 -11.39
N LYS A 20 -14.96 -1.86 -11.67
CA LYS A 20 -14.93 -3.33 -11.75
C LYS A 20 -14.42 -3.94 -10.46
N LEU A 21 -14.75 -5.22 -10.25
CA LEU A 21 -14.20 -6.00 -9.16
C LEU A 21 -12.79 -6.49 -9.53
N HIS A 22 -11.87 -6.41 -8.56
CA HIS A 22 -10.57 -7.07 -8.67
C HIS A 22 -10.72 -8.60 -8.69
N LYS A 23 -9.84 -9.25 -9.44
CA LYS A 23 -9.70 -10.71 -9.40
C LYS A 23 -8.65 -11.09 -8.37
N ASP A 24 -8.73 -12.30 -7.82
CA ASP A 24 -7.68 -12.80 -6.94
C ASP A 24 -6.37 -12.96 -7.73
N ASN A 25 -5.24 -12.55 -7.14
CA ASN A 25 -3.92 -12.48 -7.78
C ASN A 25 -3.90 -11.71 -9.11
N ASP A 26 -4.70 -10.64 -9.21
CA ASP A 26 -4.64 -9.81 -10.40
C ASP A 26 -3.35 -8.97 -10.45
N PRO A 27 -2.79 -8.74 -11.65
CA PRO A 27 -1.52 -8.04 -11.79
C PRO A 27 -1.67 -6.51 -11.73
N ASN A 28 -2.84 -5.98 -11.36
CA ASN A 28 -3.09 -4.54 -11.46
C ASN A 28 -2.26 -3.75 -10.44
N GLU A 29 -1.70 -2.67 -10.95
CA GLU A 29 -0.86 -1.73 -10.22
C GLU A 29 -1.64 -0.47 -9.85
N LEU A 30 -1.03 0.34 -8.99
CA LEU A 30 -1.52 1.68 -8.73
C LEU A 30 -1.45 2.53 -10.00
N ASN A 31 -2.53 3.25 -10.29
CA ASN A 31 -2.49 4.32 -11.28
C ASN A 31 -1.81 5.57 -10.67
N ASN A 32 -1.66 6.65 -11.45
CA ASN A 32 -0.98 7.85 -10.97
C ASN A 32 -1.70 8.50 -9.78
N VAL A 33 -3.04 8.55 -9.83
CA VAL A 33 -3.88 9.03 -8.73
C VAL A 33 -3.66 8.19 -7.47
N GLY A 34 -3.60 6.87 -7.60
CA GLY A 34 -3.34 5.94 -6.52
C GLY A 34 -1.97 6.12 -5.88
N LYS A 35 -0.94 6.46 -6.67
CA LYS A 35 0.39 6.76 -6.13
C LYS A 35 0.38 8.05 -5.30
N GLU A 36 -0.26 9.10 -5.80
CA GLU A 36 -0.42 10.37 -5.08
C GLU A 36 -1.20 10.19 -3.76
N GLN A 37 -2.31 9.44 -3.81
CA GLN A 37 -3.10 9.09 -2.62
C GLN A 37 -2.25 8.43 -1.53
N ILE A 38 -1.38 7.50 -1.91
CA ILE A 38 -0.53 6.79 -0.95
C ILE A 38 0.62 7.67 -0.45
N GLN A 39 1.18 8.54 -1.29
CA GLN A 39 2.17 9.52 -0.84
C GLN A 39 1.58 10.43 0.25
N GLU A 40 0.37 10.96 0.04
CA GLU A 40 -0.32 11.76 1.05
C GLU A 40 -0.65 10.96 2.33
N ALA A 41 -1.10 9.72 2.19
CA ALA A 41 -1.38 8.85 3.32
C ALA A 41 -0.11 8.58 4.13
N GLY A 42 1.00 8.29 3.45
CA GLY A 42 2.32 8.07 4.05
C GLY A 42 2.78 9.27 4.88
N GLU A 43 2.69 10.48 4.34
CA GLU A 43 3.06 11.70 5.07
C GLU A 43 2.19 11.93 6.32
N LYS A 44 0.89 11.62 6.26
CA LYS A 44 -0.02 11.73 7.42
C LYS A 44 0.31 10.76 8.56
N ILE A 45 0.82 9.56 8.23
CA ILE A 45 1.11 8.51 9.23
C ILE A 45 2.59 8.45 9.63
N LYS A 46 3.47 9.20 8.97
CA LYS A 46 4.91 9.24 9.22
C LYS A 46 5.28 9.55 10.68
N SER A 47 4.51 10.41 11.33
CA SER A 47 4.72 10.80 12.74
C SER A 47 4.51 9.65 13.72
N TYR A 48 3.78 8.60 13.34
CA TYR A 48 3.55 7.42 14.18
C TYR A 48 4.76 6.48 14.25
N LYS A 49 5.77 6.66 13.37
CA LYS A 49 7.02 5.87 13.37
C LYS A 49 6.75 4.36 13.44
N PRO A 50 6.07 3.77 12.45
CA PRO A 50 5.70 2.36 12.49
C PRO A 50 6.92 1.44 12.61
N ASP A 51 6.90 0.54 13.59
CA ASP A 51 7.97 -0.45 13.78
C ASP A 51 7.98 -1.52 12.68
N VAL A 52 6.80 -1.88 12.16
CA VAL A 52 6.61 -2.91 11.13
C VAL A 52 5.45 -2.51 10.22
N ILE A 53 5.57 -2.84 8.94
CA ILE A 53 4.53 -2.70 7.92
C ILE A 53 4.22 -4.07 7.33
N TYR A 54 2.93 -4.39 7.20
CA TYR A 54 2.42 -5.60 6.57
C TYR A 54 1.62 -5.23 5.33
N SER A 55 1.66 -6.08 4.31
CA SER A 55 0.85 -5.94 3.11
C SER A 55 0.43 -7.31 2.58
N SER A 56 -0.63 -7.34 1.77
CA SER A 56 -0.96 -8.56 1.03
C SER A 56 0.02 -8.77 -0.13
N LYS A 57 -0.02 -9.96 -0.74
CA LYS A 57 0.76 -10.28 -1.94
C LYS A 57 0.30 -9.54 -3.20
N GLU A 58 -0.83 -8.85 -3.16
CA GLU A 58 -1.41 -8.17 -4.32
C GLU A 58 -0.56 -6.96 -4.72
N LYS A 59 -0.29 -6.80 -6.02
CA LYS A 59 0.68 -5.83 -6.53
C LYS A 59 0.36 -4.39 -6.11
N ARG A 60 -0.92 -3.99 -6.20
CA ARG A 60 -1.44 -2.69 -5.73
C ARG A 60 -1.20 -2.43 -4.23
N ALA A 61 -1.36 -3.46 -3.39
CA ALA A 61 -1.14 -3.32 -1.94
C ALA A 61 0.35 -3.28 -1.61
N LEU A 62 1.17 -4.07 -2.31
CA LEU A 62 2.61 -4.08 -2.16
C LEU A 62 3.22 -2.72 -2.56
N GLN A 63 2.86 -2.19 -3.74
CA GLN A 63 3.28 -0.86 -4.18
C GLN A 63 2.88 0.24 -3.20
N SER A 64 1.70 0.11 -2.59
CA SER A 64 1.25 1.08 -1.58
C SER A 64 2.17 1.05 -0.34
N ALA A 65 2.54 -0.14 0.13
CA ALA A 65 3.46 -0.29 1.25
C ALA A 65 4.88 0.22 0.91
N GLU A 66 5.36 -0.02 -0.31
CA GLU A 66 6.66 0.46 -0.80
C GLU A 66 6.75 1.98 -0.79
N ILE A 67 5.71 2.65 -1.30
CA ILE A 67 5.63 4.12 -1.31
C ILE A 67 5.65 4.66 0.11
N ILE A 68 4.91 4.06 1.05
CA ILE A 68 4.89 4.47 2.47
C ILE A 68 6.26 4.27 3.14
N CYS A 69 6.93 3.16 2.85
CA CYS A 69 8.25 2.87 3.39
C CYS A 69 9.36 3.73 2.76
N GLY A 70 9.14 4.26 1.56
CA GLY A 70 10.19 4.91 0.76
C GLY A 70 11.26 3.91 0.30
N VAL A 71 10.91 2.63 0.12
CA VAL A 71 11.84 1.56 -0.24
C VAL A 71 11.43 0.85 -1.54
N GLY A 72 12.38 0.19 -2.21
CA GLY A 72 12.08 -0.59 -3.42
C GLY A 72 11.49 -1.96 -3.12
N GLN A 73 10.97 -2.65 -4.14
CA GLN A 73 10.34 -3.99 -4.06
C GLN A 73 11.13 -5.06 -3.30
N ASN A 74 12.45 -4.91 -3.17
CA ASN A 74 13.34 -5.88 -2.57
C ASN A 74 13.62 -5.66 -1.07
N ASP A 75 13.20 -4.52 -0.52
CA ASP A 75 13.57 -4.09 0.84
C ASP A 75 12.47 -4.39 1.88
N LEU A 76 11.24 -4.61 1.42
CA LEU A 76 10.17 -5.10 2.29
C LEU A 76 10.44 -6.55 2.64
N ARG A 77 10.83 -6.81 3.90
CA ARG A 77 10.92 -8.17 4.45
C ARG A 77 9.55 -8.83 4.35
N ARG A 78 9.36 -9.66 3.33
CA ARG A 78 8.18 -10.49 3.13
C ARG A 78 8.03 -11.42 4.33
N LYS A 79 7.11 -11.09 5.24
CA LYS A 79 6.55 -12.01 6.22
C LYS A 79 5.08 -12.17 5.88
N ILE A 80 4.79 -13.01 4.89
CA ILE A 80 3.47 -13.58 4.67
C ILE A 80 3.63 -15.09 4.64
#